data_AF-F9PG10-F1
#
_entry.id   AF-F9PG10-F1
#
_cell.length_a   1.000
_cell.length_b   1.000
_cell.length_c   1.000
_cell.angle_alpha   90.00
_cell.angle_beta   90.00
_cell.angle_gamma   90.00
#
_symmetry.space_group_name_H-M   'P 1'
#
loop_
_entity.id
_entity.type
_entity.pdbx_description
1 polymer ?
#
loop_
_entity_poly.entity_id
_entity_poly.type
_entity_poly.pdbx_seq_one_letter_code
_entity_poly.pdbx_strand_id
1 'polypeptide(L)'
;MTLKIISDKAKTFTFTYYFCDQATAQVAGHALLGYMTGTYCQPVISLTYKDKGTLVAEYVEDHKLNKTFKRICDSFKDYHKQPEEAESFEERYKRERVLQLKESEDFESLLNKVTDYELELLDYADRLLSDKPIPMDSMTAFGTLEMLGDESISLLQKMDVEGEYKGLAGYSGQ
;
A
#
# COMPACT_ATOMS: atom_id res chain seq x y z
N MET A 1 11.53 15.00 -28.54
CA MET A 1 12.32 13.79 -28.18
C MET A 1 11.98 12.73 -29.22
N THR A 2 12.97 12.00 -29.76
CA THR A 2 12.73 11.01 -30.82
C THR A 2 13.01 9.61 -30.29
N LEU A 3 12.02 8.71 -30.35
CA LEU A 3 12.16 7.32 -29.91
C LEU A 3 13.04 6.54 -30.89
N LYS A 4 13.77 5.56 -30.36
CA LYS A 4 14.61 4.65 -31.15
C LYS A 4 13.77 3.55 -31.81
N ILE A 5 14.25 3.07 -32.95
CA ILE A 5 13.67 1.94 -33.68
C ILE A 5 14.63 0.77 -33.52
N ILE A 6 14.08 -0.39 -33.15
CA ILE A 6 14.81 -1.65 -33.05
C ILE A 6 15.06 -2.15 -34.48
N SER A 7 16.30 -2.46 -34.86
CA SER A 7 16.57 -2.93 -36.22
C SER A 7 16.14 -4.39 -36.45
N ASP A 8 15.94 -4.77 -37.71
CA ASP A 8 15.59 -6.14 -38.10
C ASP A 8 16.67 -7.19 -37.73
N LYS A 9 17.87 -6.73 -37.34
CA LYS A 9 18.99 -7.59 -36.90
C LYS A 9 19.07 -7.73 -35.38
N ALA A 10 18.11 -7.17 -34.65
CA ALA A 10 18.07 -7.23 -33.20
C ALA A 10 17.97 -8.66 -32.68
N LYS A 11 18.47 -8.87 -31.47
CA LYS A 11 18.53 -10.18 -30.82
C LYS A 11 17.86 -10.13 -29.47
N THR A 12 17.37 -11.29 -29.03
CA THR A 12 16.89 -11.46 -27.66
C THR A 12 18.05 -11.55 -26.70
N PHE A 13 17.98 -10.79 -25.61
CA PHE A 13 18.91 -10.81 -24.50
C PHE A 13 18.17 -11.10 -23.20
N THR A 14 18.85 -11.78 -22.29
CA THR A 14 18.37 -12.02 -20.93
C THR A 14 19.22 -11.25 -19.94
N PHE A 15 18.57 -10.54 -19.02
CA PHE A 15 19.17 -9.85 -17.91
C PHE A 15 18.57 -10.37 -16.60
N THR A 16 19.43 -10.73 -15.64
CA THR A 16 19.01 -11.22 -14.34
C THR A 16 19.59 -10.33 -13.26
N TYR A 17 18.77 -9.98 -12.27
CA TYR A 17 19.17 -9.17 -11.12
C TYR A 17 18.48 -9.66 -9.86
N TYR A 18 19.20 -9.61 -8.73
CA TYR A 18 18.70 -10.07 -7.45
C TYR A 18 18.43 -8.89 -6.51
N PHE A 19 17.26 -8.90 -5.88
CA PHE A 19 16.84 -7.99 -4.81
C PHE A 19 16.56 -8.77 -3.51
N CYS A 20 16.47 -8.04 -2.39
CA CYS A 20 16.24 -8.65 -1.07
C CYS A 20 14.84 -9.25 -0.90
N ASP A 21 13.88 -8.81 -1.70
CA ASP A 21 12.47 -9.19 -1.62
C ASP A 21 11.79 -8.98 -2.98
N GLN A 22 10.59 -9.54 -3.09
CA GLN A 22 9.80 -9.51 -4.32
C GLN A 22 9.21 -8.12 -4.64
N ALA A 23 8.92 -7.29 -3.63
CA ALA A 23 8.31 -5.98 -3.85
C ALA A 23 9.31 -5.02 -4.52
N THR A 24 10.56 -4.94 -4.02
CA THR A 24 11.61 -4.17 -4.73
C THR A 24 11.86 -4.71 -6.13
N ALA A 25 11.88 -6.03 -6.31
CA ALA A 25 12.06 -6.61 -7.63
C ALA A 25 10.97 -6.15 -8.61
N GLN A 26 9.70 -6.11 -8.17
CA GLN A 26 8.58 -5.60 -8.95
C GLN A 26 8.74 -4.12 -9.30
N VAL A 27 9.07 -3.27 -8.34
CA VAL A 27 9.28 -1.82 -8.56
C VAL A 27 10.40 -1.58 -9.58
N ALA A 28 11.54 -2.25 -9.42
CA ALA A 28 12.64 -2.15 -10.39
C ALA A 28 12.25 -2.68 -11.76
N GLY A 29 11.43 -3.74 -11.83
CA GLY A 29 10.87 -4.26 -13.08
C GLY A 29 10.03 -3.21 -13.82
N HIS A 30 9.13 -2.51 -13.12
CA HIS A 30 8.37 -1.41 -13.72
C HIS A 30 9.27 -0.30 -14.26
N ALA A 31 10.37 0.01 -13.57
CA ALA A 31 11.35 0.97 -14.05
C ALA A 31 12.05 0.50 -15.35
N LEU A 32 12.34 -0.81 -15.50
CA LEU A 32 12.85 -1.35 -16.76
C LEU A 32 11.81 -1.25 -17.89
N LEU A 33 10.53 -1.54 -17.62
CA LEU A 33 9.45 -1.35 -18.60
C LEU A 33 9.36 0.12 -19.03
N GLY A 34 9.35 1.04 -18.07
CA GLY A 34 9.30 2.49 -18.32
C GLY A 34 10.50 2.99 -19.12
N TYR A 35 11.70 2.47 -18.85
CA TYR A 35 12.87 2.77 -19.66
C TYR A 35 12.68 2.30 -21.11
N MET A 36 12.19 1.08 -21.32
CA MET A 36 11.99 0.52 -22.65
C MET A 36 10.91 1.28 -23.43
N THR A 37 9.76 1.57 -22.83
CA THR A 37 8.67 2.34 -23.46
C THR A 37 9.03 3.81 -23.68
N GLY A 38 9.83 4.40 -22.79
CA GLY A 38 10.34 5.76 -22.95
C GLY A 38 11.48 5.92 -23.95
N THR A 39 12.15 4.83 -24.34
CA THR A 39 13.31 4.86 -25.23
C THR A 39 12.98 4.40 -26.65
N TYR A 40 12.07 3.43 -26.81
CA TYR A 40 11.82 2.74 -28.07
C TYR A 40 10.36 2.89 -28.54
N CYS A 41 10.16 2.96 -29.86
CA CYS A 41 8.83 3.10 -30.46
C CYS A 41 7.96 1.85 -30.23
N GLN A 42 8.58 0.66 -30.31
CA GLN A 42 7.91 -0.63 -30.13
C GLN A 42 8.83 -1.55 -29.31
N PRO A 43 8.93 -1.34 -27.98
CA PRO A 43 9.78 -2.17 -27.15
C PRO A 43 9.24 -3.60 -27.07
N VAL A 44 10.13 -4.58 -27.11
CA VAL A 44 9.82 -5.97 -26.78
C VAL A 44 10.59 -6.32 -25.52
N ILE A 45 9.87 -6.44 -24.41
CA ILE A 45 10.41 -6.83 -23.11
C ILE A 45 9.38 -7.68 -22.36
N SER A 46 9.84 -8.73 -21.71
CA SER A 46 9.08 -9.59 -20.80
C SER A 46 9.80 -9.66 -19.46
N LEU A 47 9.04 -9.57 -18.38
CA LEU A 47 9.57 -9.66 -17.02
C LEU A 47 9.03 -10.91 -16.34
N THR A 48 9.94 -11.65 -15.71
CA THR A 48 9.61 -12.79 -14.85
C THR A 48 10.23 -12.58 -13.49
N TYR A 49 9.43 -12.80 -12.45
CA TYR A 49 9.87 -12.73 -11.06
C TYR A 49 10.00 -14.15 -10.53
N LYS A 50 11.19 -14.50 -10.03
CA LYS A 50 11.51 -15.81 -9.48
C LYS A 50 12.00 -15.66 -8.05
N ASP A 51 11.69 -16.64 -7.20
CA ASP A 51 12.13 -16.69 -5.80
C ASP A 51 11.78 -15.41 -5.02
N LYS A 52 12.27 -15.24 -3.79
CA LYS A 52 12.01 -14.06 -2.95
C LYS A 52 12.79 -12.80 -3.40
N GLY A 53 12.88 -12.50 -4.71
CA GLY A 53 13.47 -11.25 -5.19
C GLY A 53 14.29 -11.29 -6.49
N THR A 54 14.28 -12.37 -7.26
CA THR A 54 15.01 -12.44 -8.53
C THR A 54 14.16 -11.85 -9.67
N LEU A 55 14.65 -10.79 -10.29
CA LEU A 55 14.11 -10.20 -11.52
C LEU A 55 14.83 -10.77 -12.74
N VAL A 56 14.08 -11.32 -13.69
CA VAL A 56 14.57 -11.73 -15.02
C VAL A 56 13.85 -10.91 -16.08
N ALA A 57 14.60 -10.16 -16.87
CA ALA A 57 14.12 -9.38 -18.00
C ALA A 57 14.64 -9.99 -19.31
N GLU A 58 13.73 -10.39 -20.19
CA GLU A 58 14.03 -10.82 -21.56
C GLU A 58 13.61 -9.71 -22.51
N TYR A 59 14.52 -9.21 -23.35
CA TYR A 59 14.26 -8.07 -24.21
C TYR A 59 14.93 -8.23 -25.57
N VAL A 60 14.35 -7.61 -26.60
CA VAL A 60 14.92 -7.56 -27.95
C VAL A 60 15.57 -6.21 -28.16
N GLU A 61 16.84 -6.20 -28.58
CA GLU A 61 17.56 -4.98 -28.93
C GLU A 61 18.76 -5.24 -29.86
N ASP A 62 19.28 -4.21 -30.52
CA ASP A 62 20.50 -4.31 -31.34
C ASP A 62 21.76 -4.55 -30.48
N HIS A 63 21.77 -4.05 -29.25
CA HIS A 63 22.89 -4.09 -28.32
C HIS A 63 22.48 -4.44 -26.89
N LYS A 64 23.39 -5.06 -26.13
CA LYS A 64 23.13 -5.41 -24.73
C LYS A 64 22.94 -4.16 -23.87
N LEU A 65 21.83 -4.11 -23.14
CA LEU A 65 21.48 -3.03 -22.20
C LEU A 65 21.94 -3.32 -20.77
N ASN A 66 22.72 -4.37 -20.53
CA ASN A 66 23.10 -4.84 -19.18
C ASN A 66 23.64 -3.73 -18.26
N LYS A 67 24.44 -2.78 -18.78
CA LYS A 67 24.96 -1.66 -17.99
C LYS A 67 23.84 -0.71 -17.55
N THR A 68 22.94 -0.37 -18.47
CA THR A 68 21.81 0.50 -18.22
C THR A 68 20.82 -0.15 -17.26
N PHE A 69 20.44 -1.40 -17.52
CA PHE A 69 19.53 -2.15 -16.66
C PHE A 69 20.11 -2.36 -15.27
N LYS A 70 21.41 -2.68 -15.17
CA LYS A 70 22.10 -2.76 -13.88
C LYS A 70 22.06 -1.42 -13.14
N ARG A 71 22.29 -0.29 -13.81
CA ARG A 71 22.23 1.04 -13.18
C ARG A 71 20.82 1.37 -12.67
N ILE A 72 19.79 1.03 -13.44
CA ILE A 72 18.38 1.18 -13.02
C ILE A 72 18.13 0.29 -11.80
N CYS A 73 18.44 -1.00 -11.85
CA CYS A 73 18.23 -1.90 -10.72
C CYS A 73 19.03 -1.47 -9.48
N ASP A 74 20.28 -1.02 -9.64
CA ASP A 74 21.12 -0.55 -8.55
C ASP A 74 20.49 0.66 -7.81
N SER A 75 19.70 1.52 -8.49
CA SER A 75 19.01 2.64 -7.83
C SER A 75 17.87 2.21 -6.90
N PHE A 76 17.43 0.95 -6.98
CA PHE A 76 16.39 0.38 -6.12
C PHE A 76 16.95 -0.57 -5.05
N LYS A 77 18.27 -0.78 -4.97
CA LYS A 77 18.88 -1.63 -3.93
C LYS A 77 18.57 -1.19 -2.51
N ASP A 78 18.44 0.11 -2.31
CA ASP A 78 18.16 0.75 -1.03
C ASP A 78 16.69 1.23 -0.97
N TYR A 79 15.82 0.72 -1.85
CA TYR A 79 14.39 1.07 -1.85
C TYR A 79 13.73 0.76 -0.50
N HIS A 80 14.12 -0.34 0.16
CA HIS A 80 13.71 -0.66 1.54
C HIS A 80 14.45 0.09 2.63
N LYS A 81 15.51 0.85 2.29
CA LYS A 81 16.28 1.67 3.24
C LYS A 81 15.91 3.14 3.18
N GLN A 82 14.91 3.52 2.38
CA GLN A 82 14.24 4.78 2.68
C GLN A 82 13.74 4.67 4.13
N PRO A 83 14.02 5.65 5.00
CA PRO A 83 13.25 5.73 6.23
C PRO A 83 11.79 5.72 5.77
N GLU A 84 10.96 4.92 6.43
CA GLU A 84 9.51 5.06 6.40
C GLU A 84 9.21 6.53 6.10
N GLU A 85 8.60 6.85 4.95
CA GLU A 85 7.95 8.14 4.79
C GLU A 85 7.21 8.35 6.09
N ALA A 86 7.63 9.33 6.92
CA ALA A 86 7.33 9.36 8.35
C ALA A 86 5.93 8.83 8.59
N GLU A 87 5.86 7.55 8.97
CA GLU A 87 4.62 6.77 8.79
C GLU A 87 3.56 7.53 9.57
N SER A 88 2.56 8.07 8.87
CA SER A 88 1.56 8.89 9.55
C SER A 88 0.93 8.05 10.65
N PHE A 89 0.46 8.70 11.71
CA PHE A 89 -0.22 8.00 12.79
C PHE A 89 -1.29 7.04 12.25
N GLU A 90 -2.06 7.47 11.24
CA GLU A 90 -3.09 6.67 10.58
C GLU A 90 -2.54 5.40 9.92
N GLU A 91 -1.45 5.49 9.17
CA GLU A 91 -0.85 4.33 8.50
C GLU A 91 -0.30 3.32 9.51
N ARG A 92 0.36 3.82 10.55
CA ARG A 92 0.85 2.99 11.66
C ARG A 92 -0.31 2.30 12.37
N TYR A 93 -1.37 3.04 12.69
CA TYR A 93 -2.57 2.52 13.35
C TYR A 93 -3.26 1.44 12.51
N LYS A 94 -3.44 1.67 11.20
CA LYS A 94 -4.01 0.67 10.28
C LYS A 94 -3.20 -0.63 10.30
N ARG A 95 -1.87 -0.54 10.22
CA ARG A 95 -1.00 -1.72 10.23
C ARG A 95 -1.16 -2.52 11.53
N GLU A 96 -1.04 -1.87 12.68
CA GLU A 96 -1.15 -2.52 13.99
C GLU A 96 -2.55 -3.12 14.20
N ARG A 97 -3.61 -2.40 13.81
CA ARG A 97 -4.99 -2.89 13.95
C ARG A 97 -5.27 -4.08 13.04
N VAL A 98 -4.75 -4.10 11.82
CA VAL A 98 -4.88 -5.26 10.92
C VAL A 98 -4.16 -6.48 11.48
N LEU A 99 -2.99 -6.32 12.11
CA LEU A 99 -2.30 -7.41 12.78
C LEU A 99 -3.13 -7.95 13.96
N GLN A 100 -3.63 -7.08 14.81
CA GLN A 100 -4.49 -7.45 15.95
C GLN A 100 -5.74 -8.20 15.50
N LEU A 101 -6.46 -7.71 14.47
CA LEU A 101 -7.67 -8.34 13.96
C LEU A 101 -7.42 -9.72 13.35
N LYS A 102 -6.25 -9.95 12.73
CA LYS A 102 -5.88 -11.28 12.24
C LYS A 102 -5.64 -12.29 13.36
N GLU A 103 -5.31 -11.82 14.56
CA GLU A 103 -5.09 -12.65 15.73
C GLU A 103 -6.39 -12.91 16.52
N SER A 104 -7.28 -11.92 16.59
CA SER A 104 -8.49 -11.98 17.43
C SER A 104 -9.79 -12.34 16.69
N GLU A 105 -9.88 -12.14 15.37
CA GLU A 105 -11.14 -12.27 14.63
C GLU A 105 -11.08 -13.30 13.50
N ASP A 106 -12.24 -13.87 13.19
CA ASP A 106 -12.48 -14.62 11.96
C ASP A 106 -13.20 -13.79 10.89
N PHE A 107 -13.32 -14.35 9.69
CA PHE A 107 -13.90 -13.64 8.55
C PHE A 107 -15.38 -13.28 8.76
N GLU A 108 -16.17 -14.14 9.40
CA GLU A 108 -17.60 -13.88 9.65
C GLU A 108 -17.78 -12.78 10.69
N SER A 109 -16.96 -12.78 11.75
CA SER A 109 -16.93 -11.69 12.73
C SER A 109 -16.59 -10.35 12.06
N LEU A 110 -15.59 -10.33 11.17
CA LEU A 110 -15.23 -9.13 10.43
C LEU A 110 -16.37 -8.66 9.50
N LEU A 111 -17.08 -9.57 8.82
CA LEU A 111 -18.22 -9.21 7.97
C LEU A 111 -19.36 -8.57 8.77
N ASN A 112 -19.68 -9.14 9.94
CA ASN A 112 -20.72 -8.58 10.82
C ASN A 112 -20.32 -7.17 11.28
N LYS A 113 -19.10 -7.00 11.78
CA LYS A 113 -18.59 -5.68 12.21
C LYS A 113 -18.65 -4.65 11.07
N VAL A 114 -18.19 -5.02 9.86
CA VAL A 114 -18.24 -4.12 8.70
C VAL A 114 -19.68 -3.73 8.35
N THR A 115 -20.60 -4.68 8.38
CA THR A 115 -22.03 -4.41 8.09
C THR A 115 -22.64 -3.48 9.13
N ASP A 116 -22.32 -3.68 10.41
CA ASP A 116 -22.77 -2.79 11.48
C ASP A 116 -22.21 -1.37 11.30
N TYR A 117 -20.91 -1.23 10.93
CA TYR A 117 -20.30 0.07 10.61
C TYR A 117 -20.98 0.77 9.44
N GLU A 118 -21.30 0.03 8.40
CA GLU A 118 -22.01 0.58 7.24
C GLU A 118 -23.37 1.14 7.64
N LEU A 119 -24.12 0.44 8.50
CA LEU A 119 -25.42 0.92 9.00
C LEU A 119 -25.29 2.21 9.82
N GLU A 120 -24.30 2.29 10.71
CA GLU A 120 -24.08 3.49 11.53
C GLU A 120 -23.67 4.70 10.67
N LEU A 121 -22.81 4.49 9.66
CA LEU A 121 -22.44 5.55 8.71
C LEU A 121 -23.62 6.03 7.87
N LEU A 122 -24.53 5.13 7.51
CA LEU A 122 -25.75 5.47 6.78
C LEU A 122 -26.73 6.25 7.67
N ASP A 123 -26.94 5.83 8.92
CA ASP A 123 -27.74 6.58 9.89
C ASP A 123 -27.16 7.98 10.14
N TYR A 124 -25.83 8.06 10.26
CA TYR A 124 -25.11 9.33 10.37
C TYR A 124 -25.37 10.26 9.17
N ALA A 125 -25.28 9.72 7.95
CA ALA A 125 -25.54 10.49 6.74
C ALA A 125 -27.01 10.92 6.63
N ASP A 126 -27.97 10.06 6.98
CA ASP A 126 -29.40 10.37 6.95
C ASP A 126 -29.76 11.50 7.92
N ARG A 127 -29.25 11.42 9.17
CA ARG A 127 -29.45 12.48 10.18
C ARG A 127 -28.88 13.82 9.73
N LEU A 128 -27.70 13.83 9.10
CA LEU A 128 -27.06 15.05 8.60
C LEU A 128 -27.80 15.68 7.42
N LEU A 129 -28.35 14.86 6.53
CA LEU A 129 -29.03 15.31 5.31
C LEU A 129 -30.54 15.48 5.48
N SER A 130 -31.09 15.14 6.65
CA SER A 130 -32.51 15.27 6.97
C SER A 130 -33.00 16.72 6.93
N ASP A 131 -34.27 16.91 6.56
CA ASP A 131 -34.96 18.20 6.59
C ASP A 131 -35.01 18.82 8.00
N LYS A 132 -34.84 18.00 9.04
CA LYS A 132 -34.72 18.42 10.45
C LYS A 132 -33.48 17.76 11.05
N PRO A 133 -32.28 18.28 10.76
CA PRO A 133 -31.05 17.66 11.23
C PRO A 133 -31.02 17.72 12.76
N ILE A 134 -30.79 16.56 13.38
CA ILE A 134 -30.57 16.47 14.82
C ILE A 134 -29.08 16.72 15.06
N PRO A 135 -28.70 17.61 16.01
CA PRO A 135 -27.30 17.80 16.36
C PRO A 135 -26.68 16.47 16.80
N MET A 136 -25.47 16.18 16.35
CA MET A 136 -24.68 15.08 16.89
C MET A 136 -24.60 15.23 18.41
N ASP A 137 -25.11 14.24 19.15
CA ASP A 137 -24.93 14.14 20.59
C ASP A 137 -23.87 13.10 20.93
N SER A 138 -23.38 13.15 22.17
CA SER A 138 -22.38 12.21 22.67
C SER A 138 -22.84 10.75 22.60
N MET A 139 -24.15 10.49 22.55
CA MET A 139 -24.70 9.13 22.48
C MET A 139 -24.33 8.45 21.16
N THR A 140 -24.31 9.20 20.06
CA THR A 140 -23.87 8.69 18.74
C THR A 140 -22.38 8.34 18.75
N ALA A 141 -21.55 9.13 19.43
CA ALA A 141 -20.13 8.83 19.60
C ALA A 141 -19.91 7.56 20.45
N PHE A 142 -20.70 7.35 21.51
CA PHE A 142 -20.61 6.13 22.32
C PHE A 142 -21.01 4.87 21.55
N GLY A 143 -22.05 4.92 20.71
CA GLY A 143 -22.43 3.80 19.86
C GLY A 143 -21.31 3.40 18.88
N THR A 144 -20.65 4.39 18.27
CA THR A 144 -19.49 4.14 17.41
C THR A 144 -18.32 3.50 18.19
N LEU A 145 -18.07 3.93 19.42
CA LEU A 145 -16.99 3.39 20.26
C LEU A 145 -17.27 1.97 20.75
N GLU A 146 -18.52 1.65 21.07
CA GLU A 146 -18.94 0.29 21.43
C GLU A 146 -18.67 -0.70 20.29
N MET A 147 -18.95 -0.30 19.05
CA MET A 147 -18.67 -1.12 17.86
C MET A 147 -17.17 -1.30 17.56
N LEU A 148 -16.35 -0.29 17.87
CA LEU A 148 -14.88 -0.37 17.77
C LEU A 148 -14.30 -1.36 18.75
N GLY A 149 -14.95 -1.51 19.89
CA GLY A 149 -14.52 -2.36 20.98
C GLY A 149 -13.26 -1.83 21.67
N ASP A 150 -13.07 -2.29 22.90
CA ASP A 150 -12.01 -1.79 23.79
C ASP A 150 -10.60 -2.01 23.23
N GLU A 151 -10.42 -3.06 22.42
CA GLU A 151 -9.14 -3.36 21.77
C GLU A 151 -8.67 -2.25 20.83
N SER A 152 -9.60 -1.68 20.07
CA SER A 152 -9.35 -0.60 19.11
C SER A 152 -8.94 0.68 19.83
N ILE A 153 -9.66 1.00 20.91
CA ILE A 153 -9.42 2.22 21.69
C ILE A 153 -8.14 2.11 22.52
N SER A 154 -7.90 0.95 23.11
CA SER A 154 -6.66 0.68 23.85
C SER A 154 -5.43 0.77 22.94
N LEU A 155 -5.54 0.26 21.70
CA LEU A 155 -4.48 0.39 20.70
C LEU A 155 -4.25 1.86 20.33
N LEU A 156 -5.31 2.61 20.05
CA LEU A 156 -5.24 4.03 19.74
C LEU A 156 -4.54 4.81 20.87
N GLN A 157 -4.97 4.64 22.11
CA GLN A 157 -4.42 5.33 23.29
C GLN A 157 -2.94 5.00 23.53
N LYS A 158 -2.53 3.75 23.28
CA LYS A 158 -1.12 3.34 23.38
C LYS A 158 -0.26 4.03 22.31
N MET A 159 -0.82 4.26 21.13
CA MET A 159 -0.10 4.80 19.97
C MET A 159 -0.11 6.32 19.91
N ASP A 160 -1.17 6.97 20.42
CA ASP A 160 -1.40 8.42 20.33
C ASP A 160 -0.65 9.18 21.43
N VAL A 161 0.68 9.06 21.41
CA VAL A 161 1.57 9.69 22.39
C VAL A 161 1.55 11.23 22.29
N GLU A 162 1.26 11.75 21.10
CA GLU A 162 1.21 13.19 20.82
C GLU A 162 -0.18 13.80 21.10
N GLY A 163 -1.19 12.97 21.35
CA GLY A 163 -2.54 13.42 21.71
C GLY A 163 -3.25 14.09 20.53
N GLU A 164 -3.13 13.52 19.34
CA GLU A 164 -3.89 13.92 18.16
C GLU A 164 -5.40 13.72 18.38
N TYR A 165 -5.78 12.64 19.08
CA TYR A 165 -7.16 12.25 19.37
C TYR A 165 -7.57 12.60 20.81
N LYS A 166 -7.51 13.89 21.17
CA LYS A 166 -7.79 14.39 22.53
C LYS A 166 -9.14 13.98 23.11
N GLY A 167 -10.15 13.83 22.26
CA GLY A 167 -11.49 13.39 22.68
C GLY A 167 -11.54 11.93 23.16
N LEU A 168 -10.56 11.11 22.77
CA LEU A 168 -10.47 9.69 23.09
C LEU A 168 -9.38 9.37 24.12
N ALA A 169 -8.51 10.33 24.43
CA ALA A 169 -7.42 10.17 25.40
C ALA A 169 -7.91 9.82 26.83
N GLY A 170 -9.14 10.20 27.19
CA GLY A 170 -9.76 9.92 28.48
C GLY A 170 -10.91 8.91 28.44
N TYR A 171 -11.16 8.26 27.30
CA TYR A 171 -12.23 7.26 27.18
C TYR A 171 -11.79 5.94 27.83
N SER A 172 -12.57 5.43 28.78
CA SER A 172 -12.24 4.20 29.52
C SER A 172 -13.20 3.04 29.29
N GLY A 173 -14.06 3.13 28.27
CA GLY A 173 -15.25 2.28 28.18
C GLY A 173 -16.26 2.61 29.29
N GLN A 174 -17.50 2.15 29.16
CA GLN A 174 -18.50 2.14 30.25
C GLN A 174 -18.72 0.72 30.74
#